data_AF-A0A6H1Q5E7-F1
#
_entry.id   AF-A0A6H1Q5E7-F1
#
_cell.length_a   1.000
_cell.length_b   1.000
_cell.length_c   1.000
_cell.angle_alpha   90.00
_cell.angle_beta   90.00
_cell.angle_gamma   90.00
#
_symmetry.space_group_name_H-M   'P 1'
#
loop_
_entity.id
_entity.type
_entity.pdbx_description
1 polymer ?
#
loop_
_entity_poly.entity_id
_entity_poly.type
_entity_poly.pdbx_seq_one_letter_code
_entity_poly.pdbx_strand_id
1 'polypeptide(L)'
;MTKKIVNGELVDLTAEEQTEFDNQPVDTEEKQLQRKINEQVRLPREQLLKDSDWSQLSDNGLSSEKKTEWQTYRQELRDLPSTISSKEDIADLAYPTKPE
;
A
#
# COMPACT_ATOMS: atom_id res chain seq x y z
N MET A 1 26.84 -16.10 16.15
CA MET A 1 26.76 -15.05 17.17
C MET A 1 26.71 -13.72 16.46
N THR A 2 25.69 -12.91 16.73
CA THR A 2 25.57 -11.57 16.17
C THR A 2 26.62 -10.68 16.83
N LYS A 3 27.20 -9.73 16.08
CA LYS A 3 28.24 -8.81 16.59
C LYS A 3 27.73 -7.38 16.54
N LYS A 4 28.14 -6.57 17.51
CA LYS A 4 27.88 -5.11 17.57
C LYS A 4 29.21 -4.36 17.51
N ILE A 5 29.18 -3.10 17.07
CA ILE A 5 30.35 -2.21 17.11
C ILE A 5 30.27 -1.38 18.39
N VAL A 6 31.29 -1.47 19.24
CA VAL A 6 31.45 -0.61 20.41
C VAL A 6 32.83 0.04 20.32
N ASN A 7 32.88 1.38 20.31
CA ASN A 7 34.12 2.15 20.20
C ASN A 7 35.00 1.79 18.99
N GLY A 8 34.40 1.32 17.90
CA GLY A 8 35.11 0.94 16.67
C GLY A 8 35.59 -0.52 16.62
N GLU A 9 35.38 -1.32 17.66
CA GLU A 9 35.71 -2.75 17.68
C GLU A 9 34.46 -3.63 17.58
N LEU A 10 34.59 -4.78 16.91
CA LEU A 10 33.55 -5.79 16.80
C LEU A 10 33.54 -6.67 18.05
N VAL A 11 32.49 -6.53 18.85
CA VAL A 11 32.24 -7.32 20.06
C VAL A 11 31.01 -8.20 19.87
N ASP A 12 31.03 -9.39 20.46
CA ASP A 12 29.85 -10.27 20.49
C ASP A 12 28.73 -9.62 21.31
N LEU A 13 27.48 -9.80 20.88
CA LEU A 13 26.33 -9.40 21.69
C LEU A 13 26.31 -10.20 23.00
N THR A 14 25.90 -9.57 24.09
CA THR A 14 25.63 -10.30 25.34
C THR A 14 24.44 -11.24 25.15
N ALA A 15 24.27 -12.23 26.05
CA ALA A 15 23.13 -13.15 25.99
C ALA A 15 21.78 -12.43 26.04
N GLU A 16 21.70 -11.34 26.81
CA GLU A 16 20.52 -10.47 26.93
C GLU A 16 20.27 -9.71 25.62
N GLU A 17 21.31 -9.09 25.05
CA GLU A 17 21.21 -8.34 23.78
C GLU A 17 20.89 -9.24 22.59
N GLN A 18 21.45 -10.45 22.55
CA GLN A 18 21.16 -11.44 21.52
C GLN A 18 19.70 -11.91 21.63
N THR A 19 19.21 -12.14 22.85
CA THR A 19 17.80 -12.49 23.10
C THR A 19 16.87 -11.36 22.66
N GLU A 20 17.22 -10.11 22.92
CA GLU A 20 16.42 -8.95 22.48
C GLU A 20 16.43 -8.77 20.96
N PHE A 21 17.57 -8.98 20.31
CA PHE A 21 17.68 -8.97 18.85
C PHE A 21 16.88 -10.11 18.19
N ASP A 22 16.99 -11.33 18.72
CA ASP A 22 16.26 -12.50 18.21
C ASP A 22 14.74 -12.38 18.44
N ASN A 23 14.34 -11.66 19.49
CA ASN A 23 12.94 -11.37 19.79
C ASN A 23 12.40 -10.13 19.06
N GLN A 24 13.23 -9.37 18.33
CA GLN A 24 12.70 -8.33 17.45
C GLN A 24 11.96 -8.99 16.28
N PRO A 25 10.66 -8.74 16.09
CA PRO A 25 9.96 -9.21 14.92
C PRO A 25 10.56 -8.54 13.68
N VAL A 26 11.38 -9.29 12.94
CA VAL A 26 12.03 -8.86 11.69
C VAL A 26 10.99 -8.39 10.66
N ASP A 27 9.76 -8.88 10.79
CA ASP A 27 8.58 -8.54 10.00
C ASP A 27 7.37 -8.23 10.92
N THR A 28 7.36 -7.02 11.49
CA THR A 28 6.26 -6.53 12.32
C THR A 28 4.92 -6.62 11.60
N GLU A 29 3.81 -6.71 12.35
CA GLU A 29 2.46 -6.73 11.76
C GLU A 29 2.19 -5.52 10.87
N GLU A 30 2.73 -4.35 11.23
CA GLU A 30 2.67 -3.13 10.43
C GLU A 30 3.42 -3.27 9.10
N LYS A 31 4.64 -3.84 9.11
CA LYS A 31 5.38 -4.12 7.85
C LYS A 31 4.62 -5.11 6.97
N GLN A 32 4.04 -6.16 7.56
CA GLN A 32 3.21 -7.11 6.82
C GLN A 32 1.96 -6.45 6.23
N LEU A 33 1.29 -5.58 6.99
CA LEU A 33 0.12 -4.84 6.53
C LEU A 33 0.49 -3.90 5.37
N GLN A 34 1.59 -3.15 5.47
CA GLN A 34 2.05 -2.27 4.41
C GLN A 34 2.40 -3.02 3.12
N ARG A 35 3.01 -4.21 3.21
CA ARG A 35 3.23 -5.08 2.04
C ARG A 35 1.91 -5.48 1.39
N LYS A 36 0.93 -5.92 2.17
CA LYS A 36 -0.40 -6.26 1.66
C LYS A 36 -1.10 -5.07 1.01
N ILE A 37 -1.05 -3.88 1.62
CA ILE A 37 -1.59 -2.65 1.03
C ILE A 37 -0.93 -2.37 -0.32
N ASN A 38 0.39 -2.49 -0.42
CA ASN A 38 1.10 -2.29 -1.68
C ASN A 38 0.64 -3.28 -2.75
N GLU A 39 0.64 -4.57 -2.43
CA GLU A 39 0.40 -5.64 -3.40
C GLU A 39 -1.07 -5.77 -3.82
N GLN A 40 -2.00 -5.62 -2.86
CA GLN A 40 -3.41 -5.95 -3.07
C GLN A 40 -4.30 -4.72 -3.26
N VAL A 41 -3.81 -3.53 -2.88
CA VAL A 41 -4.59 -2.29 -3.00
C VAL A 41 -3.94 -1.33 -3.99
N ARG A 42 -2.66 -1.01 -3.82
CA ARG A 42 -2.00 0.00 -4.68
C ARG A 42 -1.79 -0.50 -6.10
N LEU A 43 -1.33 -1.73 -6.32
CA LEU A 43 -1.12 -2.26 -7.67
C LEU A 43 -2.41 -2.36 -8.51
N PRO A 44 -3.53 -2.95 -8.02
CA PRO A 44 -4.74 -3.01 -8.82
C PRO A 44 -5.35 -1.63 -9.06
N ARG A 45 -5.32 -0.74 -8.05
CA ARG A 45 -5.70 0.67 -8.19
C ARG A 45 -4.89 1.35 -9.31
N GLU A 46 -3.59 1.13 -9.38
CA GLU A 46 -2.74 1.71 -10.44
C GLU A 46 -3.16 1.22 -11.83
N GLN A 47 -3.45 -0.07 -11.95
CA GLN A 47 -3.95 -0.64 -13.20
C GLN A 47 -5.29 -0.01 -13.60
N LEU A 48 -6.24 0.13 -12.67
CA LEU A 48 -7.54 0.76 -12.95
C LEU A 48 -7.43 2.25 -13.30
N LEU A 49 -6.51 2.98 -12.65
CA LEU A 49 -6.18 4.36 -13.00
C LEU A 49 -5.52 4.43 -14.38
N LYS A 50 -4.67 3.47 -14.75
CA LYS A 50 -4.08 3.45 -16.09
C LYS A 50 -5.14 3.18 -17.16
N ASP A 51 -6.03 2.21 -16.93
CA ASP A 51 -7.09 1.82 -17.87
C ASP A 51 -8.15 2.90 -18.06
N SER A 52 -8.29 3.80 -17.09
CA SER A 52 -9.21 4.94 -17.14
C SER A 52 -8.55 6.27 -17.49
N ASP A 53 -7.25 6.28 -17.82
CA ASP A 53 -6.49 7.53 -18.02
C ASP A 53 -6.99 8.36 -19.21
N TRP A 54 -7.44 7.68 -20.27
CA TRP A 54 -8.01 8.31 -21.46
C TRP A 54 -9.22 9.21 -21.14
N SER A 55 -9.96 8.93 -20.07
CA SER A 55 -11.11 9.75 -19.63
C SER A 55 -10.70 11.13 -19.08
N GLN A 56 -9.41 11.34 -18.81
CA GLN A 56 -8.90 12.61 -18.27
C GLN A 56 -8.42 13.57 -19.37
N LEU A 57 -8.31 13.10 -20.61
CA LEU A 57 -7.97 13.94 -21.75
C LEU A 57 -9.12 14.90 -22.07
N SER A 58 -8.80 16.14 -22.47
CA SER A 58 -9.81 17.12 -22.84
C SER A 58 -10.62 16.69 -24.07
N ASP A 59 -9.94 16.04 -25.03
CA ASP A 59 -10.47 15.54 -26.30
C ASP A 59 -10.73 14.02 -26.26
N ASN A 60 -11.69 13.61 -25.43
CA ASN A 60 -12.06 12.20 -25.24
C ASN A 60 -13.49 11.89 -25.70
N GLY A 61 -14.17 12.85 -26.31
CA GLY A 61 -15.56 12.71 -26.79
C GLY A 61 -16.62 12.53 -25.68
N LEU A 62 -16.26 12.56 -24.40
CA LEU A 62 -17.20 12.38 -23.30
C LEU A 62 -18.04 13.64 -23.05
N SER A 63 -19.31 13.43 -22.69
CA SER A 63 -20.16 14.49 -22.15
C SER A 63 -19.61 15.00 -20.82
N SER A 64 -20.01 16.21 -20.40
CA SER A 64 -19.60 16.76 -19.11
C SER A 64 -20.02 15.87 -17.93
N GLU A 65 -21.21 15.26 -18.00
CA GLU A 65 -21.70 14.33 -16.98
C GLU A 65 -20.80 13.08 -16.88
N LYS A 66 -20.47 12.47 -18.03
CA LYS A 66 -19.55 11.33 -18.06
C LYS A 66 -18.15 11.68 -17.58
N LYS A 67 -17.64 12.87 -17.90
CA LYS A 67 -16.36 13.35 -17.35
C LYS A 67 -16.40 13.41 -15.81
N THR A 68 -17.50 13.89 -15.23
CA THR A 68 -17.68 13.93 -13.78
C THR A 68 -17.73 12.51 -13.18
N GLU A 69 -18.48 11.58 -13.77
CA GLU A 69 -18.52 10.18 -13.31
C GLU A 69 -17.12 9.55 -13.30
N TRP A 70 -16.35 9.75 -14.37
CA TRP A 70 -14.98 9.27 -14.47
C TRP A 70 -14.02 9.94 -13.48
N GLN A 71 -14.19 11.23 -13.20
CA GLN A 71 -13.43 11.93 -12.16
C GLN A 71 -13.73 11.37 -10.77
N THR A 72 -15.00 11.16 -10.44
CA THR A 72 -15.44 10.56 -9.17
C THR A 72 -14.87 9.14 -9.03
N TYR A 73 -15.04 8.29 -10.03
CA TYR A 73 -14.49 6.93 -10.04
C TYR A 73 -12.98 6.91 -9.76
N ARG A 74 -12.21 7.78 -10.44
CA ARG A 74 -10.76 7.85 -10.23
C ARG A 74 -10.39 8.43 -8.87
N GLN A 75 -11.21 9.30 -8.30
CA GLN A 75 -11.00 9.83 -6.96
C GLN A 75 -11.21 8.72 -5.92
N GLU A 76 -12.32 7.99 -6.00
CA GLU A 76 -12.61 6.85 -5.13
C GLU A 76 -11.49 5.81 -5.16
N LEU A 77 -10.95 5.49 -6.35
CA LEU A 77 -9.77 4.63 -6.49
C LEU A 77 -8.56 5.15 -5.70
N ARG A 78 -8.26 6.46 -5.76
CA ARG A 78 -7.11 7.05 -5.06
C ARG A 78 -7.29 7.06 -3.55
N ASP A 79 -8.53 7.06 -3.08
CA ASP A 79 -8.85 7.11 -1.65
C ASP A 79 -8.77 5.72 -0.99
N LEU A 80 -8.90 4.62 -1.75
CA LEU A 80 -8.86 3.24 -1.23
C LEU A 80 -7.70 2.92 -0.26
N PRO A 81 -6.43 3.28 -0.52
CA PRO A 81 -5.34 2.94 0.41
C PRO A 81 -5.48 3.61 1.78
N SER A 82 -6.19 4.73 1.87
CA SER A 82 -6.41 5.45 3.13
C SER A 82 -7.52 4.85 3.99
N THR A 83 -8.35 3.98 3.42
CA THR A 83 -9.42 3.29 4.15
C THR A 83 -8.96 2.00 4.83
N ILE A 84 -7.69 1.60 4.64
CA ILE A 84 -7.14 0.35 5.18
C ILE A 84 -6.38 0.61 6.47
N SER A 85 -6.87 0.03 7.57
CA SER A 85 -6.25 0.06 8.90
C SER A 85 -5.81 -1.31 9.39
N SER A 86 -6.33 -2.37 8.79
CA SER A 86 -6.15 -3.76 9.19
C SER A 86 -6.07 -4.71 8.00
N LYS A 87 -5.77 -5.99 8.24
CA LYS A 87 -5.70 -7.00 7.17
C LYS A 87 -7.12 -7.40 6.71
N GLU A 88 -8.09 -7.29 7.61
CA GLU A 88 -9.51 -7.56 7.40
C GLU A 88 -10.11 -6.55 6.42
N ASP A 89 -9.78 -5.27 6.55
CA ASP A 89 -10.21 -4.21 5.63
C ASP A 89 -9.82 -4.50 4.17
N ILE A 90 -8.69 -5.19 3.95
CA ILE A 90 -8.22 -5.59 2.60
C ILE A 90 -9.07 -6.73 2.05
N ALA A 91 -9.48 -7.69 2.90
CA ALA A 91 -10.27 -8.83 2.49
C ALA A 91 -11.69 -8.43 2.07
N ASP A 92 -12.25 -7.42 2.73
CA ASP A 92 -13.59 -6.89 2.47
C ASP A 92 -13.58 -5.71 1.47
N LEU A 93 -12.41 -5.34 0.94
CA LEU A 93 -12.25 -4.19 0.04
C LEU A 93 -13.02 -4.39 -1.27
N ALA A 94 -13.95 -3.48 -1.54
CA ALA A 94 -14.65 -3.39 -2.82
C ALA A 94 -14.09 -2.22 -3.64
N TYR A 95 -13.71 -2.49 -4.89
CA TYR A 95 -13.32 -1.44 -5.83
C TYR A 95 -14.56 -0.74 -6.41
N PRO A 96 -14.48 0.56 -6.70
CA PRO A 96 -15.59 1.29 -7.30
C PRO A 96 -15.96 0.70 -8.66
N THR A 97 -17.23 0.82 -9.04
CA THR A 97 -17.72 0.32 -10.34
C THR A 97 -17.36 1.32 -11.43
N LYS A 98 -16.81 0.82 -12.53
CA LYS A 98 -16.44 1.64 -13.68
C LYS A 98 -17.69 2.31 -14.29
N PRO A 99 -17.63 3.61 -14.64
CA PRO A 99 -18.67 4.27 -15.42
C PRO A 99 -18.85 3.66 -16.82
N GLU A 100 -20.08 3.74 -17.35
CA GLU A 100 -20.41 3.38 -18.75
C GLU A 100 -19.98 4.46 -19.75
#